data_AF-A0AAV3ELV3-F1
#
_entry.id   AF-A0AAV3ELV3-F1
#
_cell.length_a   1.000
_cell.length_b   1.000
_cell.length_c   1.000
_cell.angle_alpha   90.00
_cell.angle_beta   90.00
_cell.angle_gamma   90.00
#
_symmetry.space_group_name_H-M   'P 1'
#
loop_
_entity.id
_entity.type
_entity.pdbx_description
1 polymer ?
#
loop_
_entity_poly.entity_id
_entity_poly.type
_entity_poly.pdbx_seq_one_letter_code
_entity_poly.pdbx_strand_id
1 'polypeptide(L)'
;MDLFNDSTFDLIEESPVKGLKEVIDIAKAQLNEVNVSNHELKHEILWNTCVLISNVINTYSLEGLNAELPKADSNVSTAVRLLKNYLDQIESDVSLKVTQLNISDMNQKYSHKLKSSFAYEFSQGDYERVQSLLNELREHISSSTIIDENHKHRLLKKLERLQSELHKRVPDLDRLWGLVGDAGVALGKFGTDVKPLVERIQEIAGITWNTQKRAEELPSETPNPMLESSGE
;
A
#
# COMPACT_ATOMS: atom_id res chain seq x y z
N MET A 1 -6.14 22.77 40.98
CA MET A 1 -4.95 21.95 40.68
C MET A 1 -4.82 21.90 39.17
N ASP A 2 -3.69 22.32 38.58
CA ASP A 2 -3.51 22.24 37.12
C ASP A 2 -3.17 20.81 36.75
N LEU A 3 -4.20 20.07 36.31
CA LEU A 3 -4.12 18.63 36.05
C LEU A 3 -3.37 18.31 34.75
N PHE A 4 -3.40 19.25 33.80
CA PHE A 4 -2.91 19.12 32.44
C PHE A 4 -1.92 20.25 32.15
N ASN A 5 -0.87 19.93 31.40
CA ASN A 5 0.19 20.88 31.04
C ASN A 5 0.01 21.39 29.60
N ASP A 6 0.78 22.41 29.22
CA ASP A 6 0.73 23.00 27.88
C ASP A 6 0.95 21.97 26.76
N SER A 7 1.84 20.99 26.97
CA SER A 7 2.06 19.92 25.99
C SER A 7 0.83 19.04 25.74
N THR A 8 -0.09 18.92 26.71
CA THR A 8 -1.37 18.22 26.51
C THR A 8 -2.25 19.00 25.55
N PHE A 9 -2.27 20.34 25.69
CA PHE A 9 -3.05 21.22 24.81
C PHE A 9 -2.46 21.30 23.41
N ASP A 10 -1.14 21.33 23.28
CA ASP A 10 -0.45 21.26 21.98
C ASP A 10 -0.86 19.99 21.22
N LEU A 11 -0.88 18.84 21.91
CA LEU A 11 -1.28 17.56 21.30
C LEU A 11 -2.78 17.54 20.94
N ILE A 12 -3.64 18.19 21.72
CA ILE A 12 -5.06 18.34 21.39
C ILE A 12 -5.23 19.17 20.12
N GLU A 13 -4.45 20.24 19.94
CA GLU A 13 -4.48 21.08 18.74
C GLU A 13 -4.00 20.32 17.50
N GLU A 14 -2.89 19.59 17.60
CA GLU A 14 -2.33 18.80 16.49
C GLU A 14 -3.19 17.57 16.14
N SER A 15 -3.69 16.86 17.15
CA SER A 15 -4.45 15.63 16.98
C SER A 15 -5.44 15.44 18.13
N PRO A 16 -6.66 15.99 18.01
CA PRO A 16 -7.65 16.00 19.08
C PRO A 16 -7.95 14.62 19.68
N VAL A 17 -7.98 13.58 18.84
CA VAL A 17 -8.24 12.20 19.28
C VAL A 17 -7.06 11.62 20.08
N LYS A 18 -5.80 11.91 19.68
CA LYS A 18 -4.61 11.49 20.44
C LYS A 18 -4.46 12.30 21.73
N GLY A 19 -4.76 13.61 21.69
CA GLY A 19 -4.82 14.46 22.87
C GLY A 19 -5.87 14.01 23.89
N LEU A 20 -7.05 13.60 23.44
CA LEU A 20 -8.06 12.99 24.33
C LEU A 20 -7.56 11.70 24.99
N LYS A 21 -6.82 10.84 24.27
CA LYS A 21 -6.24 9.63 24.84
C LYS A 21 -5.25 9.97 25.95
N GLU A 22 -4.39 10.96 25.73
CA GLU A 22 -3.43 11.45 26.72
C GLU A 22 -4.13 12.00 27.97
N VAL A 23 -5.16 12.84 27.78
CA VAL A 23 -6.00 13.37 28.88
C VAL A 23 -6.58 12.25 29.74
N ILE A 24 -7.11 11.20 29.12
CA ILE A 24 -7.68 10.04 29.81
C ILE A 24 -6.60 9.26 30.57
N ASP A 25 -5.43 9.07 29.96
CA ASP A 25 -4.33 8.33 30.57
C ASP A 25 -3.76 9.06 31.80
N ILE A 26 -3.55 10.38 31.70
CA ILE A 26 -3.15 11.23 32.82
C ILE A 26 -4.18 11.15 33.95
N ALA A 27 -5.47 11.29 33.63
CA ALA A 27 -6.53 11.23 34.62
C ALA A 27 -6.60 9.86 35.33
N LYS A 28 -6.44 8.75 34.59
CA LYS A 28 -6.40 7.40 35.17
C LYS A 28 -5.19 7.17 36.06
N ALA A 29 -4.02 7.63 35.64
CA ALA A 29 -2.80 7.53 36.44
C ALA A 29 -3.00 8.23 37.80
N GLN A 30 -3.52 9.46 37.79
CA GLN A 30 -3.78 10.20 39.02
C GLN A 30 -4.89 9.56 39.87
N LEU A 31 -5.98 9.08 39.26
CA LEU A 31 -7.06 8.39 39.99
C LEU A 31 -6.57 7.11 40.70
N ASN A 32 -5.56 6.44 40.16
CA ASN A 32 -4.94 5.26 40.75
C ASN A 32 -4.02 5.61 41.94
N GLU A 33 -3.41 6.79 41.94
CA GLU A 33 -2.56 7.28 43.03
C GLU A 33 -3.37 7.79 44.24
N VAL A 34 -4.62 8.22 44.02
CA VAL A 34 -5.47 8.73 45.10
C VAL A 34 -6.00 7.61 45.99
N ASN A 35 -5.70 7.72 47.29
CA ASN A 35 -6.17 6.79 48.34
C ASN A 35 -7.70 6.55 48.25
N VAL A 36 -8.12 5.31 48.53
CA VAL A 36 -9.51 4.83 48.36
C VAL A 36 -10.53 5.75 49.04
N SER A 37 -10.18 6.31 50.20
CA SER A 37 -11.02 7.14 51.07
C SER A 37 -11.07 8.64 50.73
N ASN A 38 -10.25 9.16 49.81
CA ASN A 38 -10.30 10.58 49.44
C ASN A 38 -11.28 10.81 48.27
N HIS A 39 -12.56 10.91 48.62
CA HIS A 39 -13.65 11.07 47.66
C HIS A 39 -13.71 12.47 47.01
N GLU A 40 -13.28 13.52 47.71
CA GLU A 40 -13.29 14.89 47.21
C GLU A 40 -12.26 15.09 46.10
N LEU A 41 -11.03 14.61 46.30
CA LEU A 41 -9.97 14.72 45.28
C LEU A 41 -10.31 13.89 44.02
N LYS A 42 -10.90 12.70 44.18
CA LYS A 42 -11.39 11.90 43.05
C LYS A 42 -12.47 12.62 42.26
N HIS A 43 -13.39 13.29 42.96
CA HIS A 43 -14.45 14.06 42.35
C HIS A 43 -13.90 15.25 41.55
N GLU A 44 -12.93 15.98 42.10
CA GLU A 44 -12.25 17.09 41.40
C GLU A 44 -11.53 16.63 40.12
N ILE A 45 -10.73 15.56 40.21
CA ILE A 45 -10.01 14.99 39.05
C ILE A 45 -11.00 14.59 37.95
N LEU A 46 -12.07 13.87 38.32
CA LEU A 46 -13.08 13.41 37.37
C LEU A 46 -13.81 14.57 36.69
N TRP A 47 -14.20 15.61 37.43
CA TRP A 47 -14.87 16.76 36.83
C TRP A 47 -13.96 17.53 35.88
N ASN A 48 -12.72 17.84 36.29
CA ASN A 48 -11.76 18.54 35.44
C ASN A 48 -11.52 17.77 34.14
N THR A 49 -11.36 16.46 34.24
CA THR A 49 -11.15 15.58 33.09
C THR A 49 -12.38 15.54 32.18
N CYS A 50 -13.57 15.25 32.73
CA CYS A 50 -14.78 15.06 31.92
C CYS A 50 -15.23 16.37 31.25
N VAL A 51 -15.06 17.51 31.91
CA VAL A 51 -15.34 18.83 31.33
C VAL A 51 -14.37 19.14 30.20
N LEU A 52 -13.07 18.88 30.38
CA LEU A 52 -12.09 19.08 29.30
C LEU A 52 -12.41 18.19 28.10
N ILE A 53 -12.67 16.90 28.32
CA ILE A 53 -13.05 15.94 27.27
C ILE A 53 -14.27 16.46 26.50
N SER A 54 -15.34 16.85 27.21
CA SER A 54 -16.55 17.36 26.58
C SER A 54 -16.30 18.63 25.77
N ASN A 55 -15.49 19.55 26.28
CA ASN A 55 -15.11 20.76 25.55
C ASN A 55 -14.30 20.46 24.30
N VAL A 56 -13.36 19.51 24.35
CA VAL A 56 -12.57 19.10 23.18
C VAL A 56 -13.46 18.43 22.13
N ILE A 57 -14.36 17.52 22.53
CA ILE A 57 -15.32 16.87 21.62
C ILE A 57 -16.18 17.93 20.90
N ASN A 58 -16.69 18.91 21.65
CA ASN A 58 -17.53 19.96 21.10
C ASN A 58 -16.74 20.94 20.20
N THR A 59 -15.54 21.33 20.63
CA THR A 59 -14.69 22.31 19.90
C THR A 59 -14.23 21.75 18.56
N TYR A 60 -13.78 20.49 18.53
CA TYR A 60 -13.26 19.85 17.32
C TYR A 60 -14.30 19.00 16.59
N SER A 61 -15.58 19.04 17.02
CA SER A 61 -16.70 18.32 16.39
C SER A 61 -16.39 16.83 16.13
N LEU A 62 -15.91 16.12 17.15
CA LEU A 62 -15.41 14.75 17.01
C LEU A 62 -16.54 13.72 16.85
N GLU A 63 -17.00 13.50 15.62
CA GLU A 63 -18.11 12.59 15.28
C GLU A 63 -17.94 11.16 15.83
N GLY A 64 -18.94 10.61 16.49
CA GLY A 64 -18.90 9.24 17.03
C GLY A 64 -18.34 9.11 18.45
N LEU A 65 -18.11 10.23 19.14
CA LEU A 65 -17.93 10.26 20.60
C LEU A 65 -19.25 10.78 21.22
N ASN A 66 -20.22 9.88 21.42
CA ASN A 66 -21.61 10.24 21.73
C ASN A 66 -21.99 9.99 23.20
N ALA A 67 -21.12 10.34 24.15
CA ALA A 67 -21.48 10.30 25.56
C ALA A 67 -21.90 11.69 26.04
N GLU A 68 -23.03 11.77 26.75
CA GLU A 68 -23.47 13.02 27.39
C GLU A 68 -22.76 13.21 28.74
N LEU A 69 -22.22 14.40 28.96
CA LEU A 69 -21.63 14.76 30.25
C LEU A 69 -22.72 14.69 31.35
N PRO A 70 -22.48 13.97 32.46
CA PRO A 70 -23.44 13.91 33.56
C PRO A 70 -23.75 15.30 34.13
N LYS A 71 -24.98 15.51 34.61
CA LYS A 71 -25.35 16.72 35.34
C LYS A 71 -24.78 16.70 36.75
N ALA A 72 -24.47 17.86 37.30
CA ALA A 72 -24.05 17.99 38.69
C ALA A 72 -25.14 17.46 39.63
N ASP A 73 -24.75 16.58 40.56
CA ASP A 73 -25.63 15.97 41.56
C ASP A 73 -25.15 16.39 42.96
N SER A 74 -26.11 16.65 43.86
CA SER A 74 -25.87 16.88 45.29
C SER A 74 -25.20 15.69 46.00
N ASN A 75 -25.28 14.47 45.45
CA ASN A 75 -24.63 13.28 46.00
C ASN A 75 -23.29 12.99 45.29
N VAL A 76 -22.18 13.31 45.98
CA VAL A 76 -20.79 13.11 45.50
C VAL A 76 -20.52 11.67 45.05
N SER A 77 -21.04 10.67 45.76
CA SER A 77 -20.80 9.26 45.42
C SER A 77 -21.49 8.86 44.09
N THR A 78 -22.69 9.40 43.87
CA THR A 78 -23.44 9.17 42.63
C THR A 78 -22.81 9.92 41.47
N ALA A 79 -22.38 11.17 41.69
CA ALA A 79 -21.64 11.97 40.71
C ALA A 79 -20.34 11.28 40.27
N VAL A 80 -19.52 10.81 41.22
CA VAL A 80 -18.27 10.07 40.93
C VAL A 80 -18.55 8.82 40.08
N ARG A 81 -19.61 8.06 40.39
CA ARG A 81 -19.98 6.88 39.61
C ARG A 81 -20.39 7.24 38.18
N LEU A 82 -21.21 8.28 38.00
CA LEU A 82 -21.65 8.72 36.68
C LEU A 82 -20.49 9.24 35.83
N LEU A 83 -19.57 10.02 36.42
CA LEU A 83 -18.39 10.53 35.73
C LEU A 83 -17.43 9.41 35.31
N LYS A 84 -17.25 8.38 36.16
CA LYS A 84 -16.47 7.19 35.79
C LYS A 84 -17.06 6.47 34.60
N ASN A 85 -18.37 6.22 34.62
CA ASN A 85 -19.05 5.57 33.50
C ASN A 85 -18.90 6.38 32.20
N TYR A 86 -19.02 7.71 32.28
CA TYR A 86 -18.77 8.61 31.14
C TYR A 86 -17.33 8.48 30.63
N LEU A 87 -16.33 8.53 31.53
CA LEU A 87 -14.92 8.43 31.20
C LEU A 87 -14.59 7.08 30.54
N ASP A 88 -15.09 5.97 31.09
CA ASP A 88 -14.87 4.63 30.56
C ASP A 88 -15.51 4.45 29.17
N GLN A 89 -16.69 5.04 28.94
CA GLN A 89 -17.34 5.02 27.63
C GLN A 89 -16.53 5.80 26.59
N ILE A 90 -16.14 7.04 26.91
CA ILE A 90 -15.33 7.86 26.00
C ILE A 90 -13.97 7.22 25.73
N GLU A 91 -13.33 6.62 26.73
CA GLU A 91 -12.06 5.91 26.55
C GLU A 91 -12.18 4.78 25.52
N SER A 92 -13.25 3.99 25.60
CA SER A 92 -13.50 2.90 24.67
C SER A 92 -13.57 3.43 23.24
N ASP A 93 -14.35 4.50 23.03
CA ASP A 93 -14.55 5.10 21.71
C ASP A 93 -13.27 5.78 21.18
N VAL A 94 -12.55 6.52 22.05
CA VAL A 94 -11.27 7.17 21.72
C VAL A 94 -10.22 6.13 21.34
N SER A 95 -10.12 5.04 22.10
CA SER A 95 -9.15 3.96 21.82
C SER A 95 -9.40 3.28 20.48
N LEU A 96 -10.67 3.09 20.12
CA LEU A 96 -11.05 2.57 18.81
C LEU A 96 -10.62 3.52 17.69
N LYS A 97 -10.88 4.82 17.83
CA LYS A 97 -10.47 5.83 16.85
C LYS A 97 -8.95 5.96 16.72
N VAL A 98 -8.20 5.96 17.82
CA VAL A 98 -6.72 5.96 17.79
C VAL A 98 -6.22 4.75 17.01
N THR A 99 -6.81 3.58 17.23
CA THR A 99 -6.45 2.35 16.49
C THR A 99 -6.70 2.51 14.99
N GLN A 100 -7.84 3.08 14.60
CA GLN A 100 -8.16 3.35 13.19
C GLN A 100 -7.18 4.34 12.55
N LEU A 101 -6.82 5.41 13.25
CA LEU A 101 -5.80 6.36 12.78
C LEU A 101 -4.44 5.67 12.57
N ASN A 102 -4.00 4.86 13.53
CA ASN A 102 -2.75 4.11 13.41
C ASN A 102 -2.77 3.12 12.24
N ILE A 103 -3.89 2.43 12.01
CA ILE A 103 -4.06 1.54 10.84
C ILE A 103 -3.98 2.34 9.54
N SER A 104 -4.61 3.51 9.48
CA SER A 104 -4.54 4.40 8.32
C SER A 104 -3.10 4.84 8.03
N ASP A 105 -2.36 5.28 9.06
CA ASP A 105 -0.96 5.69 8.95
C ASP A 105 -0.08 4.53 8.46
N MET A 106 -0.30 3.32 8.98
CA MET A 106 0.40 2.10 8.53
C MET A 106 0.09 1.77 7.06
N ASN A 107 -1.19 1.86 6.66
CA ASN A 107 -1.60 1.62 5.28
C ASN A 107 -0.95 2.62 4.33
N GLN A 108 -0.92 3.91 4.67
CA GLN A 108 -0.25 4.94 3.88
C GLN A 108 1.24 4.66 3.75
N LYS A 109 1.91 4.33 4.87
CA LYS A 109 3.33 3.98 4.91
C LYS A 109 3.64 2.78 4.01
N TYR A 110 2.86 1.71 4.10
CA TYR A 110 3.08 0.52 3.26
C TYR A 110 2.73 0.75 1.80
N SER A 111 1.64 1.49 1.51
CA SER A 111 1.28 1.88 0.15
C SER A 111 2.40 2.67 -0.52
N HIS A 112 2.99 3.63 0.19
CA HIS A 112 4.10 4.42 -0.33
C HIS A 112 5.35 3.56 -0.58
N LYS A 113 5.72 2.69 0.37
CA LYS A 113 6.84 1.75 0.19
C LYS A 113 6.64 0.83 -1.00
N LEU A 114 5.44 0.25 -1.15
CA LEU A 114 5.10 -0.68 -2.24
C LEU A 114 5.01 0.03 -3.60
N LYS A 115 4.49 1.26 -3.66
CA LYS A 115 4.47 2.05 -4.91
C LYS A 115 5.85 2.60 -5.29
N SER A 116 6.75 2.78 -4.32
CA SER A 116 8.11 3.32 -4.55
C SER A 116 9.10 2.32 -5.16
N SER A 117 8.78 1.02 -5.23
CA SER A 117 9.65 0.08 -5.96
C SER A 117 9.50 0.32 -7.46
N PHE A 118 10.59 0.77 -8.10
CA PHE A 118 10.73 0.88 -9.54
C PHE A 118 10.19 -0.38 -10.22
N ALA A 119 9.41 -0.19 -11.28
CA ALA A 119 8.82 -1.28 -12.04
C ALA A 119 8.57 -0.84 -13.47
N TYR A 120 8.62 -1.80 -14.38
CA TYR A 120 8.23 -1.62 -15.76
C TYR A 120 6.72 -1.83 -15.89
N GLU A 121 6.06 -0.89 -16.54
CA GLU A 121 4.60 -0.91 -16.71
C GLU A 121 4.22 -0.92 -18.19
N PHE A 122 3.65 -2.04 -18.63
CA PHE A 122 3.07 -2.17 -19.96
C PHE A 122 1.75 -1.40 -20.01
N SER A 123 1.48 -0.70 -21.13
CA SER A 123 0.12 -0.23 -21.37
C SER A 123 -0.83 -1.42 -21.56
N GLN A 124 -2.13 -1.18 -21.45
CA GLN A 124 -3.12 -2.24 -21.69
C GLN A 124 -2.96 -2.88 -23.07
N GLY A 125 -2.77 -2.07 -24.12
CA GLY A 125 -2.59 -2.55 -25.48
C GLY A 125 -1.26 -3.31 -25.66
N ASP A 126 -0.17 -2.83 -25.05
CA ASP A 126 1.13 -3.51 -25.09
C ASP A 126 1.04 -4.90 -24.43
N TYR A 127 0.41 -4.97 -23.25
CA TYR A 127 0.22 -6.22 -22.52
C TYR A 127 -0.58 -7.24 -23.32
N GLU A 128 -1.73 -6.82 -23.88
CA GLU A 128 -2.57 -7.67 -24.73
C GLU A 128 -1.82 -8.13 -25.98
N ARG A 129 -1.04 -7.25 -26.60
CA ARG A 129 -0.28 -7.59 -27.80
C ARG A 129 0.82 -8.59 -27.51
N VAL A 130 1.60 -8.42 -26.44
CA VAL A 130 2.62 -9.40 -26.04
C VAL A 130 1.97 -10.77 -25.76
N GLN A 131 0.83 -10.82 -25.07
CA GLN A 131 0.09 -12.07 -24.85
C GLN A 131 -0.31 -12.75 -26.18
N SER A 132 -0.81 -11.99 -27.16
CA SER A 132 -1.10 -12.50 -28.50
C SER A 132 0.14 -13.07 -29.17
N LEU A 133 1.25 -12.32 -29.15
CA LEU A 133 2.52 -12.73 -29.78
C LEU A 133 3.08 -14.01 -29.15
N LEU A 134 2.95 -14.19 -27.84
CA LEU A 134 3.35 -15.42 -27.16
C LEU A 134 2.50 -16.63 -27.60
N ASN A 135 1.20 -16.43 -27.82
CA ASN A 135 0.34 -17.49 -28.34
C ASN A 135 0.70 -17.85 -29.79
N GLU A 136 0.93 -16.84 -30.64
CA GLU A 136 1.41 -17.04 -32.03
C GLU A 136 2.75 -17.81 -32.05
N LEU A 137 3.69 -17.46 -31.15
CA LEU A 137 4.95 -18.19 -31.00
C LEU A 137 4.74 -19.66 -30.61
N ARG A 138 3.81 -19.94 -29.68
CA ARG A 138 3.48 -21.32 -29.29
C ARG A 138 2.94 -22.13 -30.47
N GLU A 139 2.09 -21.54 -31.29
CA GLU A 139 1.55 -22.18 -32.49
C GLU A 139 2.65 -22.46 -33.53
N HIS A 140 3.52 -21.47 -33.80
CA HIS A 140 4.63 -21.63 -34.73
C HIS A 140 5.64 -22.69 -34.27
N ILE A 141 5.98 -22.75 -32.98
CA ILE A 141 6.89 -23.78 -32.45
C ILE A 141 6.25 -25.17 -32.55
N SER A 142 4.97 -25.28 -32.19
CA SER A 142 4.26 -26.57 -32.18
C SER A 142 4.11 -27.15 -33.58
N SER A 143 3.80 -26.30 -34.56
CA SER A 143 3.62 -26.68 -35.96
C SER A 143 4.92 -26.81 -36.77
N SER A 144 6.05 -26.32 -36.26
CA SER A 144 7.33 -26.40 -36.96
C SER A 144 7.78 -27.84 -37.17
N THR A 145 8.21 -28.18 -38.37
CA THR A 145 8.82 -29.49 -38.68
C THR A 145 10.34 -29.49 -38.58
N ILE A 146 10.94 -28.32 -38.35
CA ILE A 146 12.38 -28.07 -38.42
C ILE A 146 13.02 -28.12 -37.03
N ILE A 147 12.25 -27.75 -36.01
CA ILE A 147 12.68 -27.81 -34.60
C ILE A 147 12.47 -29.24 -34.10
N ASP A 148 13.49 -29.83 -33.48
CA ASP A 148 13.37 -31.16 -32.87
C ASP A 148 12.42 -31.15 -31.65
N GLU A 149 11.78 -32.28 -31.38
CA GLU A 149 10.75 -32.40 -30.34
C GLU A 149 11.26 -32.04 -28.93
N ASN A 150 12.51 -32.37 -28.60
CA ASN A 150 13.10 -32.01 -27.31
C ASN A 150 13.28 -30.48 -27.19
N HIS A 151 13.73 -29.84 -28.27
CA HIS A 151 13.89 -28.40 -28.33
C HIS A 151 12.55 -27.66 -28.32
N LYS A 152 11.53 -28.16 -29.03
CA LYS A 152 10.15 -27.64 -28.95
C LYS A 152 9.65 -27.64 -27.53
N HIS A 153 9.75 -28.78 -26.83
CA HIS A 153 9.28 -28.90 -25.46
C HIS A 153 9.94 -27.87 -24.53
N ARG A 154 11.26 -27.67 -24.70
CA ARG A 154 12.01 -26.68 -23.92
C ARG A 154 11.57 -25.24 -24.22
N LEU A 155 11.35 -24.88 -25.49
CA LEU A 155 10.89 -23.55 -25.86
C LEU A 155 9.46 -23.28 -25.36
N LEU A 156 8.55 -24.23 -25.54
CA LEU A 156 7.16 -24.11 -25.07
C LEU A 156 7.09 -23.93 -23.56
N LYS A 157 7.89 -24.68 -22.78
CA LYS A 157 7.98 -24.53 -21.33
C LYS A 157 8.52 -23.15 -20.92
N LYS A 158 9.49 -22.60 -21.66
CA LYS A 158 9.99 -21.24 -21.43
C LYS A 158 8.90 -20.19 -21.70
N LEU A 159 8.16 -20.32 -22.80
CA LEU A 159 7.07 -19.42 -23.16
C LEU A 159 5.92 -19.47 -22.14
N GLU A 160 5.54 -20.66 -21.68
CA GLU A 160 4.50 -20.82 -20.66
C GLU A 160 4.90 -20.15 -19.34
N ARG A 161 6.15 -20.34 -18.90
CA ARG A 161 6.67 -19.66 -17.72
C ARG A 161 6.64 -18.15 -17.88
N LEU A 162 7.14 -17.63 -19.01
CA LEU A 162 7.15 -16.20 -19.29
C LEU A 162 5.73 -15.62 -19.33
N GLN A 163 4.78 -16.33 -19.95
CA GLN A 163 3.38 -15.94 -19.99
C GLN A 163 2.74 -15.89 -18.60
N SER A 164 3.07 -16.86 -17.73
CA SER A 164 2.54 -16.92 -16.35
C SER A 164 3.06 -15.80 -15.45
N GLU A 165 4.23 -15.25 -15.75
CA GLU A 165 4.88 -14.18 -14.98
C GLU A 165 4.63 -12.80 -15.61
N LEU A 166 4.09 -12.77 -16.83
CA LEU A 166 3.74 -11.54 -17.52
C LEU A 166 2.49 -10.92 -16.89
N HIS A 167 2.70 -9.79 -16.23
CA HIS A 167 1.65 -8.93 -15.70
C HIS A 167 1.81 -7.51 -16.27
N LYS A 168 0.81 -6.65 -16.05
CA LYS A 168 0.91 -5.24 -16.49
C LYS A 168 2.09 -4.51 -15.85
N ARG A 169 2.46 -4.88 -14.62
CA ARG A 169 3.58 -4.31 -13.87
C ARG A 169 4.55 -5.42 -13.50
N VAL A 170 5.82 -5.29 -13.89
CA VAL A 170 6.88 -6.27 -13.63
C VAL A 170 8.14 -5.59 -13.08
N PRO A 171 8.93 -6.27 -12.23
CA PRO A 171 10.12 -5.68 -11.62
C PRO A 171 11.33 -5.63 -12.58
N ASP A 172 11.40 -6.54 -13.56
CA ASP A 172 12.47 -6.66 -14.54
C ASP A 172 11.92 -7.08 -15.91
N LEU A 173 12.74 -6.91 -16.96
CA LEU A 173 12.43 -7.31 -18.34
C LEU A 173 13.35 -8.44 -18.84
N ASP A 174 14.15 -9.05 -17.95
CA ASP A 174 15.24 -9.96 -18.31
C ASP A 174 14.77 -11.16 -19.12
N ARG A 175 13.58 -11.68 -18.78
CA ARG A 175 13.01 -12.85 -19.44
C ARG A 175 12.58 -12.55 -20.87
N LEU A 176 12.09 -11.34 -21.14
CA LEU A 176 11.74 -10.88 -22.48
C LEU A 176 12.99 -10.69 -23.32
N TRP A 177 14.05 -10.09 -22.76
CA TRP A 177 15.35 -9.98 -23.43
C TRP A 177 16.02 -11.34 -23.65
N GLY A 178 15.79 -12.31 -22.76
CA GLY A 178 16.21 -13.70 -22.94
C GLY A 178 15.61 -14.35 -24.20
N LEU A 179 14.36 -14.03 -24.56
CA LEU A 179 13.73 -14.51 -25.80
C LEU A 179 14.44 -13.96 -27.05
N VAL A 180 14.86 -12.70 -27.01
CA VAL A 180 15.60 -12.07 -28.13
C VAL A 180 16.93 -12.77 -28.35
N GLY A 181 17.65 -13.10 -27.28
CA GLY A 181 18.87 -13.90 -27.34
C GLY A 181 18.62 -15.30 -27.93
N ASP A 182 17.58 -16.00 -27.47
CA ASP A 182 17.19 -17.31 -28.00
C ASP A 182 16.84 -17.24 -29.50
N ALA A 183 16.18 -16.17 -29.94
CA ALA A 183 15.83 -15.94 -31.35
C ALA A 183 17.06 -15.75 -32.24
N GLY A 184 18.06 -15.00 -31.77
CA GLY A 184 19.31 -14.82 -32.49
C GLY A 184 20.04 -16.16 -32.72
N VAL A 185 20.04 -17.02 -31.70
CA VAL A 185 20.61 -18.39 -31.83
C VAL A 185 19.80 -19.24 -32.81
N ALA A 186 18.46 -19.17 -32.78
CA ALA A 186 17.60 -19.92 -33.69
C ALA A 186 17.79 -19.46 -35.14
N LEU A 187 17.84 -18.15 -35.39
CA LEU A 187 18.09 -17.57 -36.71
C LEU A 187 19.45 -18.04 -37.27
N GLY A 188 20.51 -18.03 -36.45
CA GLY A 188 21.82 -18.50 -36.86
C GLY A 188 21.89 -20.01 -37.17
N LYS A 189 21.06 -20.83 -36.52
CA LYS A 189 21.04 -22.29 -36.70
C LYS A 189 20.16 -22.75 -37.85
N PHE A 190 19.00 -22.14 -38.03
CA PHE A 190 17.95 -22.61 -38.93
C PHE A 190 17.69 -21.65 -40.11
N GLY A 191 18.41 -20.53 -40.17
CA GLY A 191 18.33 -19.59 -41.28
C GLY A 191 16.94 -18.98 -41.45
N THR A 192 16.51 -18.80 -42.69
CA THR A 192 15.24 -18.14 -43.04
C THR A 192 14.00 -18.95 -42.66
N ASP A 193 14.14 -20.24 -42.38
CA ASP A 193 12.98 -21.10 -42.12
C ASP A 193 12.32 -20.83 -40.76
N VAL A 194 13.01 -20.12 -39.86
CA VAL A 194 12.47 -19.66 -38.57
C VAL A 194 12.00 -18.20 -38.61
N LYS A 195 11.94 -17.57 -39.77
CA LYS A 195 11.56 -16.16 -39.93
C LYS A 195 10.23 -15.79 -39.23
N PRO A 196 9.15 -16.59 -39.31
CA PRO A 196 7.91 -16.27 -38.58
C PRO A 196 8.10 -16.19 -37.06
N LEU A 197 8.98 -17.01 -36.48
CA LEU A 197 9.29 -16.96 -35.05
C LEU A 197 10.08 -15.70 -34.69
N VAL A 198 11.09 -15.38 -35.51
CA VAL A 198 11.98 -14.25 -35.29
C VAL A 198 11.21 -12.93 -35.39
N GLU A 199 10.32 -12.77 -36.37
CA GLU A 199 9.50 -11.56 -36.53
C GLU A 199 8.62 -11.29 -35.30
N ARG A 200 8.03 -12.33 -34.71
CA ARG A 200 7.22 -12.19 -33.49
C ARG A 200 8.06 -11.81 -32.29
N ILE A 201 9.27 -12.35 -32.17
CA ILE A 201 10.20 -11.98 -31.09
C ILE A 201 10.72 -10.55 -31.28
N GLN A 202 10.97 -10.10 -32.51
CA GLN A 202 11.33 -8.71 -32.80
C GLN A 202 10.21 -7.73 -32.39
N GLU A 203 8.95 -8.09 -32.62
CA GLU A 203 7.82 -7.27 -32.18
C GLU A 203 7.73 -7.20 -30.64
N ILE A 204 7.90 -8.34 -29.95
CA ILE A 204 8.00 -8.37 -28.47
C ILE A 204 9.17 -7.48 -28.00
N ALA A 205 10.32 -7.52 -28.66
CA ALA A 205 11.47 -6.69 -28.33
C ALA A 205 11.18 -5.19 -28.50
N GLY A 206 10.43 -4.81 -29.52
CA GLY A 206 9.97 -3.43 -29.74
C GLY A 206 9.08 -2.94 -28.59
N ILE A 207 8.09 -3.74 -28.18
CA ILE A 207 7.20 -3.40 -27.06
C ILE A 207 7.97 -3.33 -25.73
N THR A 208 8.88 -4.27 -25.52
CA THR A 208 9.76 -4.33 -24.34
C THR A 208 10.62 -3.08 -24.24
N TRP A 209 11.23 -2.66 -25.35
CA TRP A 209 12.03 -1.43 -25.43
C TRP A 209 11.21 -0.17 -25.16
N ASN A 210 10.02 -0.05 -25.72
CA ASN A 210 9.15 1.10 -25.47
C ASN A 210 8.72 1.18 -24.00
N THR A 211 8.51 0.03 -23.37
CA THR A 211 8.21 -0.04 -21.93
C THR A 211 9.42 0.37 -21.10
N GLN A 212 10.62 -0.09 -21.46
CA GLN A 212 11.87 0.30 -20.82
C GLN A 212 12.14 1.81 -20.96
N LYS A 213 12.00 2.38 -22.16
CA LYS A 213 12.17 3.83 -22.38
C LYS A 213 11.26 4.66 -21.47
N ARG A 214 9.98 4.27 -21.34
CA ARG A 214 9.03 4.99 -20.48
C ARG A 214 9.41 4.91 -19.01
N ALA A 215 9.81 3.73 -18.54
CA ALA A 215 10.19 3.53 -17.14
C ALA A 215 11.50 4.25 -16.78
N GLU A 216 12.45 4.28 -17.72
CA GLU A 216 13.78 4.89 -17.56
C GLU A 216 13.84 6.36 -18.04
N GLU A 217 12.68 6.97 -18.34
CA GLU A 217 12.55 8.37 -18.77
C GLU A 217 13.43 8.76 -19.98
N LEU A 218 13.69 7.81 -20.88
CA LEU A 218 14.46 8.06 -22.09
C LEU A 218 13.66 8.89 -23.11
N PRO A 219 14.32 9.75 -23.92
CA PRO A 219 13.65 10.49 -24.99
C PRO A 219 12.86 9.57 -25.91
N SER A 220 11.66 9.99 -26.34
CA SER A 220 10.75 9.18 -27.15
C SER A 220 11.40 8.68 -28.45
N GLU A 221 12.25 9.50 -29.06
CA GLU A 221 13.01 9.23 -30.28
C GLU A 221 14.21 8.28 -30.09
N THR A 222 14.46 7.78 -28.87
CA THR A 222 15.58 6.86 -28.64
C THR A 222 15.31 5.53 -29.37
N PRO A 223 16.15 5.16 -30.36
CA PRO A 223 15.95 3.93 -31.12
C PRO A 223 16.29 2.70 -30.27
N ASN A 224 15.83 1.51 -30.69
CA ASN A 224 16.22 0.26 -30.01
C ASN A 224 17.60 -0.16 -30.52
N PRO A 225 18.66 -0.12 -29.68
CA PRO A 225 20.02 -0.42 -30.12
C PRO A 225 20.20 -1.88 -30.57
N MET A 226 19.28 -2.78 -30.19
CA MET A 226 19.36 -4.21 -30.51
C MET A 226 18.60 -4.61 -31.79
N LEU A 227 17.81 -3.72 -32.38
CA LEU A 227 17.01 -4.01 -33.58
C LEU A 227 17.54 -3.34 -34.86
N GLU A 228 18.36 -2.28 -34.74
CA GLU A 228 18.83 -1.53 -35.91
C GLU A 228 20.01 -2.15 -36.67
N SER A 229 20.63 -3.23 -36.18
CA SER A 229 21.76 -3.88 -36.89
C SER A 229 21.34 -4.80 -38.06
N SER A 230 20.10 -4.70 -38.56
CA SER A 230 19.57 -5.56 -39.63
C SER A 230 19.30 -4.74 -40.90
N GLY A 231 20.29 -3.98 -41.37
CA GLY A 231 20.10 -3.08 -42.51
C GLY A 231 21.37 -2.44 -43.05
N GLU A 232 22.42 -3.22 -43.30
CA GLU A 232 23.43 -2.99 -44.35
C GLU A 232 23.82 -4.32 -45.01
#